data_AF-A0A016W243-F1
#
_entry.id   AF-A0A016W243-F1
#
_cell.length_a   1.000
_cell.length_b   1.000
_cell.length_c   1.000
_cell.angle_alpha   90.00
_cell.angle_beta   90.00
_cell.angle_gamma   90.00
#
_symmetry.space_group_name_H-M   'P 1'
#
loop_
_entity.id
_entity.type
_entity.pdbx_description
1 polymer ?
#
loop_
_entity_poly.entity_id
_entity_poly.type
_entity_poly.pdbx_seq_one_letter_code
_entity_poly.pdbx_strand_id
1 'polypeptide(L)'
;MIRCCSLLLLLILACNGYKFLVYSPIFGYSHTNFMGAIADTLTEAGHDVTVLMPVMDYEQEDKTGVKLTKNIIKVPTDPRVIELMRYKGEMLSKMWTMQPSLFGLMQV
;
A
#
# COMPACT_ATOMS: atom_id res chain seq x y z
N MET A 1 -14.64 -32.33 28.64
CA MET A 1 -14.30 -32.00 27.23
C MET A 1 -15.18 -30.89 26.65
N ILE A 2 -16.51 -31.02 26.61
CA ILE A 2 -17.42 -30.01 26.01
C ILE A 2 -17.28 -28.60 26.63
N ARG A 3 -17.16 -28.51 27.97
CA ARG A 3 -17.00 -27.22 28.68
C ARG A 3 -15.71 -26.47 28.33
N CYS A 4 -14.61 -27.19 28.04
CA CYS A 4 -13.35 -26.56 27.65
C CYS A 4 -13.41 -26.01 26.22
N CYS A 5 -14.09 -26.72 25.31
CA CYS A 5 -14.30 -26.24 23.94
C CYS A 5 -15.16 -24.97 23.91
N SER A 6 -16.19 -24.87 24.75
CA SER A 6 -17.01 -23.66 24.87
C SER A 6 -16.21 -22.46 25.37
N LEU A 7 -15.32 -22.66 26.34
CA LEU A 7 -14.47 -21.59 26.87
C LEU A 7 -13.45 -21.11 25.83
N LEU A 8 -12.84 -22.03 25.08
CA LEU A 8 -11.92 -21.69 23.99
C LEU A 8 -12.63 -20.88 22.89
N LEU A 9 -13.85 -21.25 22.52
CA LEU A 9 -14.64 -20.52 21.52
C LEU A 9 -14.95 -19.09 21.98
N LEU A 10 -15.30 -18.91 23.27
CA LEU A 10 -15.52 -17.60 23.89
C LEU A 10 -14.27 -16.72 23.87
N LEU A 11 -13.09 -17.30 24.13
CA LEU A 11 -11.82 -16.56 24.09
C LEU A 11 -11.44 -16.12 22.67
N ILE A 12 -11.70 -16.96 21.67
CA ILE A 12 -11.47 -16.62 20.25
C ILE A 12 -12.42 -15.49 19.82
N LEU A 13 -13.69 -15.54 20.24
CA LEU A 13 -14.68 -14.50 19.93
C LEU A 13 -14.40 -13.17 20.65
N ALA A 14 -13.76 -13.21 21.82
CA ALA A 14 -13.35 -12.01 22.55
C ALA A 14 -12.02 -11.42 22.06
N CYS A 15 -11.30 -12.11 21.17
CA CYS A 15 -10.04 -11.65 20.61
C CYS A 15 -10.30 -10.59 19.53
N ASN A 16 -9.88 -9.35 19.78
CA ASN A 16 -9.82 -8.32 18.73
C ASN A 16 -8.50 -8.46 17.96
N GLY A 17 -8.60 -8.77 16.67
CA GLY A 17 -7.44 -8.78 15.76
C GLY A 17 -6.87 -7.38 15.53
N TYR A 18 -5.60 -7.32 15.14
CA TYR A 18 -4.98 -6.08 14.68
C TYR A 18 -5.66 -5.55 13.42
N LYS A 19 -5.73 -4.22 13.32
CA LYS A 19 -6.15 -3.49 12.12
C LYS A 19 -4.90 -3.04 11.36
N PHE A 20 -4.80 -3.39 10.09
CA PHE A 20 -3.64 -3.06 9.26
C PHE A 20 -3.95 -1.89 8.33
N LEU A 21 -3.04 -0.92 8.30
CA LEU A 21 -3.02 0.14 7.29
C LEU A 21 -1.87 -0.13 6.32
N VAL A 22 -2.19 -0.48 5.09
CA VAL A 22 -1.22 -0.67 4.02
C VAL A 22 -1.08 0.63 3.24
N TYR A 23 0.05 1.31 3.40
CA TYR A 23 0.35 2.53 2.66
C TYR A 23 0.96 2.18 1.29
N SER A 24 0.23 2.45 0.21
CA SER A 24 0.60 2.07 -1.15
C SER A 24 0.44 3.25 -2.11
N PRO A 25 1.36 4.24 -2.08
CA PRO A 25 1.36 5.31 -3.08
C PRO A 25 1.53 4.75 -4.50
N ILE A 26 0.75 5.29 -5.42
CA ILE A 26 0.71 4.90 -6.82
C ILE A 26 1.73 5.76 -7.58
N PHE A 27 2.98 5.30 -7.62
CA PHE A 27 4.05 5.90 -8.43
C PHE A 27 4.75 4.88 -9.35
N GLY A 28 4.47 3.59 -9.20
CA GLY A 28 5.13 2.52 -9.93
C GLY A 28 4.43 1.17 -9.75
N TYR A 29 4.26 0.46 -10.87
CA TYR A 29 3.43 -0.75 -10.93
C TYR A 29 4.00 -1.90 -10.08
N SER A 30 5.31 -2.07 -10.08
CA SER A 30 5.96 -3.08 -9.25
C SER A 30 5.71 -2.85 -7.76
N HIS A 31 5.77 -1.59 -7.33
CA HIS A 31 5.49 -1.18 -5.95
C HIS A 31 4.02 -1.45 -5.58
N THR A 32 3.08 -0.96 -6.37
CA THR A 32 1.64 -1.16 -6.07
C THR A 32 1.25 -2.64 -6.13
N ASN A 33 1.81 -3.43 -7.03
CA ASN A 33 1.59 -4.87 -7.10
C ASN A 33 2.12 -5.60 -5.85
N PHE A 34 3.31 -5.26 -5.36
CA PHE A 34 3.86 -5.84 -4.13
C PHE A 34 3.01 -5.48 -2.90
N MET A 35 2.66 -4.20 -2.75
CA MET A 35 1.83 -3.75 -1.63
C MET A 35 0.41 -4.32 -1.70
N GLY A 36 -0.14 -4.48 -2.90
CA GLY A 36 -1.43 -5.14 -3.11
C GLY A 36 -1.42 -6.60 -2.68
N ALA A 37 -0.35 -7.34 -3.00
CA ALA A 37 -0.18 -8.71 -2.53
C ALA A 37 -0.13 -8.80 -1.00
N ILE A 38 0.56 -7.89 -0.32
CA ILE A 38 0.56 -7.82 1.15
C ILE A 38 -0.85 -7.61 1.70
N ALA A 39 -1.58 -6.64 1.15
CA ALA A 39 -2.93 -6.32 1.60
C ALA A 39 -3.88 -7.53 1.42
N ASP A 40 -3.82 -8.16 0.25
CA ASP A 40 -4.64 -9.31 -0.08
C ASP A 40 -4.32 -10.53 0.79
N THR A 41 -3.04 -10.84 1.03
CA THR A 41 -2.65 -11.94 1.92
C THR A 41 -3.14 -11.72 3.35
N LEU A 42 -3.03 -10.50 3.88
CA LEU A 42 -3.56 -10.17 5.22
C LEU A 42 -5.09 -10.28 5.26
N THR A 43 -5.77 -9.86 4.20
CA THR A 43 -7.22 -9.96 4.07
C THR A 43 -7.67 -11.42 4.00
N GLU A 44 -6.96 -12.24 3.22
CA GLU A 44 -7.21 -13.68 3.08
C GLU A 44 -7.03 -14.42 4.42
N ALA A 45 -6.08 -13.99 5.26
CA ALA A 45 -5.90 -14.47 6.62
C ALA A 45 -7.00 -14.04 7.61
N GLY A 46 -7.97 -13.21 7.18
CA GLY A 46 -9.09 -12.75 7.99
C GLY A 46 -8.83 -11.47 8.79
N HIS A 47 -7.76 -10.73 8.50
CA HIS A 47 -7.49 -9.45 9.16
C HIS A 47 -8.33 -8.29 8.60
N ASP A 48 -8.55 -7.27 9.43
CA ASP A 48 -9.13 -5.99 9.01
C ASP A 48 -8.03 -5.13 8.38
N VAL A 49 -8.07 -5.01 7.06
CA VAL A 49 -7.04 -4.31 6.27
C VAL A 49 -7.67 -3.12 5.58
N THR A 50 -7.03 -1.96 5.69
CA THR A 50 -7.33 -0.76 4.89
C THR A 50 -6.10 -0.39 4.06
N VAL A 51 -6.29 -0.11 2.79
CA VAL A 51 -5.22 0.34 1.88
C VAL A 51 -5.35 1.84 1.64
N LEU A 52 -4.31 2.61 1.94
CA LEU A 52 -4.23 4.04 1.64
C LEU A 52 -3.38 4.24 0.38
N MET A 53 -3.98 4.80 -0.66
CA MET A 53 -3.39 4.92 -2.00
C MET A 53 -3.36 6.38 -2.48
N PRO A 54 -2.33 7.16 -2.12
CA PRO A 54 -2.08 8.44 -2.76
C PRO A 54 -1.72 8.24 -4.23
N VAL A 55 -2.44 8.90 -5.13
CA VAL A 55 -2.10 8.95 -6.54
C VAL A 55 -0.93 9.91 -6.71
N MET A 56 0.20 9.42 -7.22
CA MET A 56 1.33 10.26 -7.61
C MET A 56 1.49 10.28 -9.13
N ASP A 57 1.43 9.11 -9.75
CA ASP A 57 1.51 8.92 -11.20
C ASP A 57 0.11 8.60 -11.77
N TYR A 58 -0.50 9.58 -12.43
CA TYR A 58 -1.84 9.45 -13.03
C TYR A 58 -1.91 8.33 -14.08
N GLU A 59 -0.83 8.06 -14.80
CA GLU A 59 -0.78 6.99 -15.83
C GLU A 59 -0.97 5.59 -15.22
N GLN A 60 -0.78 5.47 -13.90
CA GLN A 60 -0.84 4.21 -13.18
C GLN A 60 -1.98 4.17 -12.17
N GLU A 61 -2.87 5.16 -12.21
CA GLU A 61 -3.96 5.32 -11.24
C GLU A 61 -4.81 4.05 -11.07
N ASP A 62 -5.05 3.31 -12.15
CA ASP A 62 -5.85 2.08 -12.13
C ASP A 62 -5.06 0.82 -11.75
N LYS A 63 -3.74 0.93 -11.64
CA LYS A 63 -2.85 -0.20 -11.35
C LYS A 63 -2.63 -0.36 -9.85
N THR A 64 -3.69 -0.67 -9.13
CA THR A 64 -3.67 -0.76 -7.66
C THR A 64 -2.95 -2.00 -7.12
N GLY A 65 -2.95 -3.11 -7.87
CA GLY A 65 -2.39 -4.39 -7.44
C GLY A 65 -3.23 -5.16 -6.40
N VAL A 66 -4.29 -4.54 -5.88
CA VAL A 66 -5.21 -5.11 -4.88
C VAL A 66 -6.33 -5.88 -5.58
N LYS A 67 -6.64 -7.09 -5.11
CA LYS A 67 -7.68 -7.97 -5.69
C LYS A 67 -8.75 -8.37 -4.69
N LEU A 68 -8.40 -8.53 -3.41
CA LEU A 68 -9.28 -9.03 -2.34
C LEU A 68 -9.65 -7.95 -1.33
N THR A 69 -8.71 -7.09 -0.93
CA THR A 69 -8.98 -6.04 0.07
C THR A 69 -9.97 -5.01 -0.47
N LYS A 70 -11.06 -4.77 0.28
CA LYS A 70 -12.16 -3.87 -0.16
C LYS A 70 -12.06 -2.46 0.42
N ASN A 71 -11.47 -2.32 1.61
CA ASN A 71 -11.34 -1.02 2.26
C ASN A 71 -10.17 -0.27 1.65
N ILE A 72 -10.44 0.54 0.64
CA ILE A 72 -9.43 1.31 -0.09
C ILE A 72 -9.76 2.80 0.03
N ILE A 73 -8.78 3.58 0.48
CA ILE A 73 -8.83 5.03 0.53
C ILE A 73 -7.89 5.55 -0.55
N LYS A 74 -8.45 6.00 -1.66
CA LYS A 74 -7.69 6.64 -2.73
C LYS A 74 -7.63 8.14 -2.50
N VAL A 75 -6.42 8.69 -2.45
CA VAL A 75 -6.21 10.14 -2.27
C VAL A 75 -5.83 10.73 -3.62
N PRO A 76 -6.55 11.75 -4.13
CA PRO A 76 -6.24 12.36 -5.41
C PRO A 76 -4.88 13.07 -5.37
N THR A 77 -4.26 13.22 -6.54
CA THR A 77 -2.96 13.87 -6.68
C THR A 77 -3.03 15.35 -6.30
N ASP A 78 -2.03 15.82 -5.55
CA ASP A 78 -1.84 17.24 -5.23
C ASP A 78 -1.08 17.95 -6.37
N PRO A 79 -1.40 19.21 -6.73
CA PRO A 79 -0.69 19.94 -7.77
C PRO A 79 0.84 19.94 -7.64
N ARG A 80 1.38 19.92 -6.42
CA ARG A 80 2.82 19.84 -6.16
C ARG A 80 3.41 18.52 -6.65
N VAL A 81 2.66 17.42 -6.51
CA VAL A 81 3.07 16.09 -6.98
C VAL A 81 2.96 15.98 -8.50
N ILE A 82 1.99 16.68 -9.12
CA ILE A 82 1.89 16.77 -10.57
C ILE A 82 3.14 17.45 -11.14
N GLU A 83 3.55 18.56 -10.52
CA GLU A 83 4.76 19.28 -10.93
C GLU A 83 6.01 18.40 -10.80
N LEU A 84 6.12 17.71 -9.67
CA LEU A 84 7.19 16.75 -9.40
C LEU A 84 7.26 15.64 -10.47
N MET A 85 6.12 15.04 -10.77
CA MET A 85 6.03 13.92 -11.71
C MET A 85 6.21 14.32 -13.17
N ARG A 86 6.12 15.62 -13.52
CA ARG A 86 6.44 16.09 -14.88
C ARG A 86 7.85 15.70 -15.30
N TYR A 87 8.78 15.67 -14.35
CA TYR A 87 10.19 15.34 -14.60
C TYR A 87 10.51 13.86 -14.37
N LYS A 88 9.50 13.00 -14.16
CA LYS A 88 9.65 11.55 -13.89
C LYS A 88 10.56 10.86 -14.90
N GLY A 89 10.32 11.06 -16.20
CA GLY A 89 11.10 10.40 -17.26
C GLY A 89 12.59 10.78 -17.24
N GLU A 90 12.89 12.06 -17.06
CA GLU A 90 14.26 12.55 -16.95
C GLU A 90 14.93 12.02 -15.69
N MET A 91 14.24 12.11 -14.54
CA MET A 91 14.72 11.58 -13.27
C MET A 91 15.06 10.08 -13.37
N LEU A 92 14.15 9.27 -13.93
CA LEU A 92 14.35 7.84 -14.10
C LEU A 92 15.51 7.52 -15.07
N SER A 93 15.67 8.28 -16.15
CA SER A 93 16.78 8.08 -17.10
C SER A 93 18.15 8.31 -16.49
N LYS A 94 18.24 9.22 -15.52
CA LYS A 94 19.48 9.55 -14.79
C LYS A 94 19.70 8.68 -13.56
N MET A 95 18.71 7.88 -13.15
CA MET A 95 18.75 7.09 -11.91
C MET A 95 19.93 6.10 -11.89
N TRP A 96 20.28 5.50 -13.03
CA TRP A 96 21.38 4.52 -13.12
C TRP A 96 22.78 5.12 -13.05
N THR A 97 22.92 6.43 -13.28
CA THR A 97 24.20 7.16 -13.20
C THR A 97 24.27 8.09 -12.00
N MET A 98 23.17 8.21 -11.25
CA MET A 98 23.09 9.03 -10.05
C MET A 98 23.95 8.43 -8.94
N GLN A 99 24.80 9.25 -8.33
CA GLN A 99 25.52 8.82 -7.13
C GLN A 99 24.55 8.70 -5.96
N PRO A 100 24.62 7.63 -5.16
CA PRO A 100 23.74 7.46 -4.01
C PRO A 100 24.01 8.60 -3.01
N SER A 101 23.03 9.47 -2.83
CA SER A 101 23.04 10.46 -1.76
C SER A 101 21.66 10.48 -1.11
N LEU A 102 21.66 10.39 0.22
CA LEU A 102 20.42 10.39 1.01
C LEU A 102 19.61 11.68 0.75
N PHE A 103 20.31 12.81 0.62
CA PHE A 103 19.70 14.10 0.29
C PHE A 103 19.24 14.20 -1.16
N GLY A 104 19.97 13.63 -2.14
CA GLY A 104 19.56 13.64 -3.54
C GLY A 104 18.31 12.79 -3.81
N LEU A 105 18.03 11.79 -2.98
CA LEU A 105 16.80 10.99 -3.03
C LEU A 105 15.58 11.71 -2.41
N MET A 106 15.81 12.68 -1.51
CA MET A 106 14.76 13.45 -0.83
C MET A 106 14.50 14.83 -1.46
N GLN A 107 15.35 15.29 -2.39
CA GLN A 107 15.29 16.60 -3.03
C GLN A 107 14.44 16.64 -4.31
N VAL A 108 13.69 15.56 -4.58
CA VAL A 108 12.70 15.51 -5.65
C VAL A 108 11.35 15.79 -5.01
#